data_AF-A0A2G0YSN3-F1
#
_entry.id   AF-A0A2G0YSN3-F1
#
_cell.length_a   1.000
_cell.length_b   1.000
_cell.length_c   1.000
_cell.angle_alpha   90.00
_cell.angle_beta   90.00
_cell.angle_gamma   90.00
#
_symmetry.space_group_name_H-M   'P 1'
#
loop_
_entity.id
_entity.type
_entity.pdbx_description
1 polymer ?
#
loop_
_entity_poly.entity_id
_entity_poly.type
_entity_poly.pdbx_seq_one_letter_code
_entity_poly.pdbx_strand_id
1 'polypeptide(L)'
;MKLLPKLSIIRSLLFTYSLDNFDDPERERFIVSKNINNDRELSELFDKLTKPEFLHYKKEEREWHINTLEHFLKTDENFDSIFYLFDTYFDDEITDQRQFMKVLLECLTRYHAEAMQNES
;
A
#
# COMPACT_ATOMS: atom_id res chain seq x y z
N MET A 1 14.41 -6.42 -17.32
CA MET A 1 15.42 -6.29 -16.23
C MET A 1 14.69 -6.51 -14.92
N LYS A 2 15.16 -7.39 -14.03
CA LYS A 2 14.62 -7.44 -12.66
C LYS A 2 15.13 -6.18 -11.95
N LEU A 3 14.25 -5.20 -11.75
CA LEU A 3 14.60 -4.00 -11.01
C LEU A 3 14.89 -4.39 -9.56
N LEU A 4 15.96 -3.85 -8.99
CA LEU A 4 16.31 -4.11 -7.60
C LEU A 4 15.15 -3.67 -6.68
N PRO A 5 14.78 -4.45 -5.66
CA PRO A 5 13.82 -4.04 -4.65
C PRO A 5 14.23 -2.70 -4.02
N LYS A 6 13.30 -1.74 -3.99
CA LYS A 6 13.51 -0.43 -3.36
C LYS A 6 12.27 -0.01 -2.59
N LEU A 7 12.40 0.23 -1.29
CA LEU A 7 11.29 0.69 -0.44
C LEU A 7 10.61 1.96 -0.96
N SER A 8 11.33 2.80 -1.70
CA SER A 8 10.77 4.04 -2.29
C SER A 8 9.58 3.81 -3.23
N ILE A 9 9.49 2.65 -3.90
CA ILE A 9 8.34 2.35 -4.79
C ILE A 9 7.09 2.03 -3.99
N ILE A 10 7.25 1.44 -2.80
CA ILE A 10 6.14 1.18 -1.89
C ILE A 10 5.64 2.50 -1.31
N ARG A 11 6.56 3.42 -1.01
CA ARG A 11 6.21 4.77 -0.56
C ARG A 11 5.38 5.54 -1.60
N SER A 12 5.69 5.44 -2.89
CA SER A 12 4.86 6.10 -3.93
C SER A 12 3.43 5.57 -3.97
N LEU A 13 3.22 4.27 -3.70
CA LEU A 13 1.89 3.70 -3.65
C LEU A 13 1.10 4.21 -2.43
N LEU A 14 1.77 4.30 -1.27
CA LEU A 14 1.15 4.78 -0.05
C LEU A 14 0.88 6.29 -0.08
N PHE A 15 1.52 7.06 -0.96
CA PHE A 15 1.34 8.51 -1.10
C PHE A 15 -0.14 8.94 -1.19
N THR A 16 -1.04 8.08 -1.68
CA THR A 16 -2.51 8.30 -1.70
C THR A 16 -3.13 8.62 -0.33
N TYR A 17 -2.44 8.30 0.77
CA TYR A 17 -2.88 8.54 2.15
C TYR A 17 -2.23 9.77 2.81
N SER A 18 -1.31 10.44 2.13
CA SER A 18 -0.57 11.61 2.65
C SER A 18 -1.45 12.86 2.70
N LEU A 19 -1.26 13.70 3.73
CA LEU A 19 -1.83 15.05 3.84
C LEU A 19 -1.50 15.92 2.61
N ASP A 20 -0.36 15.66 1.97
CA ASP A 20 0.14 16.46 0.85
C ASP A 20 -0.55 16.16 -0.50
N ASN A 21 -1.32 15.07 -0.60
CA ASN A 21 -1.66 14.53 -1.91
C ASN A 21 -2.96 15.11 -2.49
N PHE A 22 -4.00 15.36 -1.68
CA PHE A 22 -5.31 15.78 -2.20
C PHE A 22 -6.16 16.57 -1.20
N ASP A 23 -6.75 17.68 -1.66
CA ASP A 23 -7.84 18.40 -0.97
C ASP A 23 -9.20 17.74 -1.30
N ASP A 24 -9.41 16.53 -0.76
CA ASP A 24 -10.68 15.77 -0.87
C ASP A 24 -11.21 15.42 0.52
N PRO A 25 -12.16 16.23 1.05
CA PRO A 25 -12.75 16.00 2.37
C PRO A 25 -13.51 14.67 2.52
N GLU A 26 -14.03 14.09 1.43
CA GLU A 26 -14.70 12.77 1.51
C GLU A 26 -13.69 11.64 1.65
N ARG A 27 -12.58 11.73 0.93
CA ARG A 27 -11.45 10.80 1.08
C ARG A 27 -10.86 10.90 2.48
N GLU A 28 -10.59 12.11 2.98
CA GLU A 28 -10.07 12.32 4.33
C GLU A 28 -11.00 11.68 5.38
N ARG A 29 -12.30 12.01 5.36
CA ARG A 29 -13.28 11.41 6.29
C ARG A 29 -13.29 9.89 6.21
N PHE A 30 -13.12 9.34 5.01
CA PHE A 30 -13.05 7.90 4.84
C PHE A 30 -11.77 7.30 5.46
N ILE A 31 -10.61 7.94 5.27
CA ILE A 31 -9.33 7.48 5.86
C ILE A 31 -9.41 7.52 7.40
N VAL A 32 -9.85 8.64 7.97
CA VAL A 32 -9.99 8.84 9.43
C VAL A 32 -11.01 7.86 10.03
N SER A 33 -12.02 7.42 9.27
CA SER A 33 -13.03 6.48 9.76
C SER A 33 -12.55 5.03 9.94
N LYS A 34 -11.30 4.71 9.57
CA LYS A 34 -10.77 3.36 9.55
C LYS A 34 -9.67 3.16 10.60
N ASN A 35 -9.76 2.05 11.33
CA ASN A 35 -8.66 1.59 12.17
C ASN A 35 -7.60 0.89 11.31
N ILE A 36 -6.49 1.58 11.08
CA ILE A 36 -5.34 1.07 10.31
C ILE A 36 -4.58 -0.09 10.96
N ASN A 37 -4.78 -0.33 12.26
CA ASN A 37 -4.23 -1.48 12.98
C ASN A 37 -5.18 -2.68 12.95
N ASN A 38 -6.35 -2.57 12.31
CA ASN A 38 -7.25 -3.68 12.03
C ASN A 38 -7.09 -4.13 10.58
N ASP A 39 -6.59 -5.36 10.37
CA ASP A 39 -6.30 -5.90 9.04
C ASP A 39 -7.48 -5.81 8.06
N ARG A 40 -8.70 -6.02 8.55
CA ARG A 40 -9.90 -5.94 7.70
C ARG A 40 -10.17 -4.51 7.27
N GLU A 41 -10.22 -3.57 8.20
CA GLU A 41 -10.47 -2.16 7.89
C GLU A 41 -9.35 -1.55 7.04
N LEU A 42 -8.11 -1.95 7.29
CA LEU A 42 -6.96 -1.60 6.45
C LEU A 42 -7.10 -2.15 5.03
N SER A 43 -7.56 -3.39 4.87
CA SER A 43 -7.81 -3.97 3.54
C SER A 43 -8.92 -3.23 2.79
N GLU A 44 -10.00 -2.79 3.47
CA GLU A 44 -11.07 -1.99 2.88
C GLU A 44 -10.55 -0.61 2.42
N LEU A 45 -9.61 -0.04 3.16
CA LEU A 45 -8.92 1.21 2.82
C LEU A 45 -8.02 1.03 1.59
N PHE A 46 -7.30 -0.09 1.48
CA PHE A 46 -6.54 -0.43 0.28
C PHE A 46 -7.46 -0.70 -0.92
N ASP A 47 -8.56 -1.42 -0.74
CA ASP A 47 -9.52 -1.74 -1.81
C ASP A 47 -10.09 -0.46 -2.44
N LYS A 48 -10.37 0.57 -1.63
CA LYS A 48 -10.93 1.83 -2.12
C LYS A 48 -9.88 2.76 -2.74
N LEU A 49 -8.71 2.88 -2.12
CA LEU A 49 -7.76 3.97 -2.43
C LEU A 49 -6.46 3.49 -3.09
N THR A 50 -5.97 2.29 -2.76
CA THR A 50 -4.74 1.74 -3.37
C THR A 50 -5.04 0.96 -4.65
N LYS A 51 -6.13 0.17 -4.67
CA LYS A 51 -6.48 -0.66 -5.82
C LYS A 51 -6.61 0.11 -7.13
N PRO A 52 -7.31 1.27 -7.19
CA PRO A 52 -7.43 2.01 -8.45
C PRO A 52 -6.06 2.43 -8.99
N GLU A 53 -5.20 3.01 -8.14
CA GLU A 53 -3.84 3.43 -8.52
C GLU A 53 -2.99 2.23 -9.00
N PHE A 54 -2.99 1.14 -8.23
CA PHE A 54 -2.23 -0.06 -8.54
C PHE A 54 -2.64 -0.70 -9.87
N LEU A 55 -3.92 -0.67 -10.21
CA LEU A 55 -4.44 -1.23 -11.46
C LEU A 55 -4.13 -0.36 -12.69
N HIS A 56 -3.75 0.91 -12.53
CA HIS A 56 -3.26 1.73 -13.64
C HIS A 56 -1.84 1.35 -14.06
N TYR A 57 -1.08 0.66 -13.22
CA TYR A 57 0.28 0.23 -13.52
C TYR A 57 0.31 -0.94 -14.51
N LYS A 58 1.38 -1.00 -15.30
CA LYS A 58 1.63 -2.14 -16.18
C LYS A 58 1.86 -3.41 -15.37
N LYS A 59 1.70 -4.56 -16.01
CA LYS A 59 1.91 -5.87 -15.37
C LYS A 59 3.27 -5.96 -14.67
N GLU A 60 4.35 -5.55 -15.33
CA GLU A 60 5.70 -5.64 -14.80
C GLU A 60 5.91 -4.72 -13.58
N GLU A 61 5.24 -3.56 -13.57
CA GLU A 61 5.26 -2.62 -12.45
C GLU A 61 4.49 -3.17 -11.25
N ARG A 62 3.32 -3.78 -11.47
CA ARG A 62 2.55 -4.49 -10.44
C ARG A 62 3.36 -5.61 -9.81
N GLU A 63 3.96 -6.46 -10.63
CA GLU A 63 4.86 -7.53 -10.18
C GLU A 63 6.06 -6.98 -9.40
N TRP A 64 6.61 -5.83 -9.81
CA TRP A 64 7.75 -5.24 -9.10
C TRP A 64 7.40 -4.78 -7.67
N HIS A 65 6.22 -4.20 -7.46
CA HIS A 65 5.75 -3.84 -6.11
C HIS A 65 5.56 -5.07 -5.23
N ILE A 66 4.90 -6.12 -5.74
CA ILE A 66 4.69 -7.38 -5.02
C ILE A 66 6.03 -8.02 -4.63
N ASN A 67 6.92 -8.21 -5.61
CA ASN A 67 8.25 -8.81 -5.37
C ASN A 67 9.08 -8.00 -4.37
N THR A 68 8.94 -6.66 -4.38
CA THR A 68 9.65 -5.78 -3.45
C THR A 68 9.12 -5.96 -2.03
N LEU A 69 7.80 -5.96 -1.81
CA LEU A 69 7.21 -6.22 -0.49
C LEU A 69 7.55 -7.61 0.02
N GLU A 70 7.43 -8.64 -0.81
CA GLU A 70 7.81 -10.00 -0.43
C GLU A 70 9.26 -10.10 0.00
N HIS A 71 10.16 -9.39 -0.68
CA HIS A 71 11.58 -9.38 -0.34
C HIS A 71 11.81 -8.79 1.05
N PHE A 72 11.34 -7.56 1.32
CA PHE A 72 11.56 -6.90 2.61
C PHE A 72 10.79 -7.56 3.76
N LEU A 73 9.64 -8.17 3.49
CA LEU A 73 8.92 -8.95 4.51
C LEU A 73 9.68 -10.22 4.94
N LYS A 74 10.60 -10.73 4.11
CA LYS A 74 11.46 -11.88 4.41
C LYS A 74 12.80 -11.49 5.08
N THR A 75 13.13 -10.19 5.13
CA THR A 75 14.32 -9.69 5.82
C THR A 75 13.97 -9.13 7.20
N ASP A 76 14.97 -8.94 8.05
CA ASP A 76 14.85 -8.26 9.35
C ASP A 76 14.84 -6.72 9.21
N GLU A 77 14.80 -6.20 7.99
CA GLU A 77 14.77 -4.75 7.73
C GLU A 77 13.42 -4.16 8.18
N ASN A 78 13.47 -3.00 8.84
CA ASN A 78 12.27 -2.30 9.27
C ASN A 78 11.67 -1.45 8.13
N PHE A 79 10.41 -1.06 8.30
CA PHE A 79 9.71 -0.20 7.34
C PHE A 79 9.69 1.27 7.78
N ASP A 80 10.47 1.63 8.81
CA ASP A 80 10.48 2.97 9.41
C ASP A 80 10.69 4.05 8.36
N SER A 81 11.59 3.83 7.39
CA SER A 81 11.88 4.79 6.31
C SER A 81 10.70 5.09 5.39
N ILE A 82 9.70 4.20 5.31
CA ILE A 82 8.48 4.44 4.54
C ILE A 82 7.56 5.40 5.29
N PHE A 83 7.44 5.25 6.62
CA PHE A 83 6.48 5.97 7.45
C PHE A 83 7.04 7.25 8.08
N TYR A 84 8.37 7.38 8.21
CA TYR A 84 9.04 8.50 8.89
C TYR A 84 8.80 9.88 8.24
N LEU A 85 8.43 9.94 6.97
CA LEU A 85 8.18 11.19 6.24
C LEU A 85 6.76 11.21 5.66
N PHE A 86 5.84 10.56 6.36
CA PHE A 86 4.51 10.29 5.88
C PHE A 86 3.51 10.92 6.86
N ASP A 87 3.28 12.22 6.70
CA ASP A 87 2.17 12.88 7.38
C ASP A 87 0.88 12.35 6.76
N THR A 88 0.19 11.46 7.47
CA THR A 88 -1.01 10.79 6.97
C THR A 88 -2.28 11.33 7.61
N TYR A 89 -3.41 11.12 6.92
CA TYR A 89 -4.74 11.27 7.53
C TYR A 89 -5.14 10.14 8.50
N PHE A 90 -4.23 9.23 8.87
CA PHE A 90 -4.54 8.18 9.84
C PHE A 90 -4.73 8.80 11.23
N ASP A 91 -5.84 8.46 11.89
CA ASP A 91 -6.15 8.95 13.24
C ASP A 91 -5.32 8.24 14.32
N ASP A 92 -4.88 7.01 14.02
CA ASP A 92 -4.05 6.17 14.88
C ASP A 92 -2.61 6.05 14.34
N GLU A 93 -1.65 5.90 15.25
CA GLU A 93 -0.29 5.49 14.91
C GLU A 93 -0.26 4.04 14.41
N ILE A 94 0.66 3.74 13.48
CA ILE A 94 0.88 2.36 13.01
C ILE A 94 1.68 1.60 14.07
N THR A 95 1.00 0.71 14.79
CA THR A 95 1.59 -0.06 15.90
C THR A 95 2.46 -1.23 15.43
N ASP A 96 2.13 -1.82 14.29
CA ASP A 96 2.92 -2.88 13.65
C ASP A 96 3.04 -2.62 12.14
N GLN A 97 4.13 -1.94 11.77
CA GLN A 97 4.45 -1.62 10.39
C GLN A 97 4.64 -2.86 9.51
N ARG A 98 5.13 -3.97 10.08
CA ARG A 98 5.35 -5.20 9.32
C ARG A 98 4.03 -5.88 9.03
N GLN A 99 3.09 -5.89 9.98
CA GLN A 99 1.73 -6.38 9.74
C GLN A 99 1.00 -5.51 8.72
N PHE A 100 1.10 -4.18 8.81
CA PHE A 100 0.57 -3.26 7.79
C PHE A 100 1.05 -3.63 6.38
N MET A 101 2.36 -3.87 6.22
CA MET A 101 2.96 -4.24 4.94
C MET A 101 2.56 -5.64 4.47
N LYS A 102 2.26 -6.58 5.36
CA LYS A 102 1.70 -7.90 5.00
C LYS A 102 0.30 -7.77 4.43
N VAL A 103 -0.57 -7.01 5.09
CA VAL A 103 -1.94 -6.75 4.59
C VAL A 103 -1.88 -6.07 3.22
N LEU A 104 -0.96 -5.12 3.03
CA LEU A 104 -0.73 -4.51 1.73
C LEU A 104 -0.33 -5.55 0.67
N LEU A 105 0.65 -6.41 0.96
CA LEU A 105 1.08 -7.46 0.04
C LEU A 105 -0.07 -8.40 -0.37
N GLU A 106 -0.88 -8.84 0.60
CA GLU A 106 -2.05 -9.69 0.34
C GLU A 106 -3.04 -9.02 -0.61
N CYS A 107 -3.35 -7.74 -0.35
CA CYS A 107 -4.18 -6.92 -1.21
C CYS A 107 -3.61 -6.79 -2.63
N LEU A 108 -2.33 -6.42 -2.79
CA LEU A 108 -1.72 -6.26 -4.11
C LEU A 108 -1.69 -7.56 -4.90
N THR A 109 -1.44 -8.68 -4.23
CA THR A 109 -1.45 -10.02 -4.83
C THR A 109 -2.84 -10.36 -5.35
N ARG A 110 -3.88 -10.09 -4.56
CA ARG A 110 -5.29 -10.25 -4.96
C ARG A 110 -5.62 -9.39 -6.18
N TYR A 111 -5.29 -8.10 -6.16
CA TYR A 111 -5.58 -7.19 -7.26
C TYR A 111 -4.88 -7.59 -8.56
N HIS A 112 -3.62 -8.03 -8.45
CA HIS A 112 -2.86 -8.53 -9.59
C HIS A 112 -3.52 -9.77 -10.20
N ALA A 113 -3.91 -10.74 -9.37
CA ALA A 113 -4.59 -11.95 -9.83
C ALA A 113 -5.93 -11.63 -10.54
N GLU A 114 -6.75 -10.75 -9.96
CA GLU A 114 -8.01 -10.29 -10.58
C GLU A 114 -7.78 -9.65 -11.95
N ALA A 115 -6.76 -8.78 -12.05
CA ALA A 115 -6.47 -8.10 -13.30
C ALA A 115 -5.92 -9.04 -14.38
N MET A 116 -5.08 -10.00 -14.00
CA MET A 116 -4.61 -11.03 -14.92
C MET A 116 -5.75 -11.90 -15.48
N GLN A 117 -6.80 -12.15 -14.69
CA GLN A 117 -8.00 -12.87 -15.14
C GLN A 117 -8.85 -12.05 -16.12
N ASN A 118 -8.94 -10.73 -15.93
CA ASN A 118 -9.69 -9.83 -16.81
C ASN A 118 -8.95 -9.52 -18.14
N GLU A 119 -7.63 -9.71 -18.17
CA GLU A 119 -6.77 -9.52 -19.35
C GLU A 119 -6.63 -10.80 -20.22
N SER A 120 -7.14 -11.96 -19.75
CA SER A 120 -7.06 -13.28 -20.41
C SER A 120 -8.30 -13.60 -21.25
#